data_AF-A0A1F5L1Z1-F1
#
_entry.id   AF-A0A1F5L1Z1-F1
#
_cell.length_a   1.000
_cell.length_b   1.000
_cell.length_c   1.000
_cell.angle_alpha   90.00
_cell.angle_beta   90.00
_cell.angle_gamma   90.00
#
_symmetry.space_group_name_H-M   'P 1'
#
loop_
_entity.id
_entity.type
_entity.pdbx_description
1 polymer ?
#
loop_
_entity_poly.entity_id
_entity_poly.type
_entity_poly.pdbx_seq_one_letter_code
_entity_poly.pdbx_strand_id
1 'polypeptide(L)'
;MPENYSNYITKLYRNGDPGAKRPGVTADFRDLEEQARHALGARAFNYIAGGAGEKSTTDSNRLAFRQWKIIPKMMRDKMSAQDISVELFGQSYDNPVIMAPVALASFETAAHFFRKAHRWARTSGPKPKFEPPAQTEDVDVA
;
A
#
# COMPACT_ATOMS: atom_id res chain seq x y z
N MET A 1 2.88 -22.28 -5.50
CA MET A 1 2.32 -21.41 -6.56
C MET A 1 2.14 -20.03 -5.94
N PRO A 2 2.71 -18.95 -6.49
CA PRO A 2 2.43 -17.60 -6.01
C PRO A 2 0.90 -17.36 -6.04
N GLU A 3 0.35 -16.69 -5.02
CA GLU A 3 -1.09 -16.38 -5.01
C GLU A 3 -1.40 -15.51 -6.25
N ASN A 4 -2.38 -15.93 -7.06
CA ASN A 4 -2.90 -15.05 -8.10
C ASN A 4 -3.74 -13.95 -7.43
N TYR A 5 -3.21 -12.74 -7.38
CA TYR A 5 -3.86 -11.57 -6.76
C TYR A 5 -5.27 -11.29 -7.31
N SER A 6 -5.56 -11.69 -8.55
CA SER A 6 -6.89 -11.56 -9.16
C SER A 6 -7.97 -12.37 -8.43
N ASN A 7 -7.60 -13.43 -7.71
CA ASN A 7 -8.52 -14.24 -6.90
C ASN A 7 -9.18 -13.43 -5.78
N TYR A 8 -8.64 -12.27 -5.40
CA TYR A 8 -9.30 -11.36 -4.46
C TYR A 8 -10.68 -10.92 -4.96
N ILE A 9 -10.83 -10.66 -6.25
CA ILE A 9 -12.12 -10.29 -6.87
C ILE A 9 -13.12 -11.46 -6.76
N THR A 10 -12.66 -12.69 -7.02
CA THR A 10 -13.48 -13.90 -6.85
C THR A 10 -13.95 -14.07 -5.39
N LYS A 11 -13.07 -13.78 -4.42
CA LYS A 11 -13.45 -13.76 -2.99
C LYS A 11 -14.53 -12.70 -2.71
N LEU A 12 -14.44 -11.51 -3.31
CA LEU A 12 -15.45 -10.46 -3.15
C LEU A 12 -16.83 -10.86 -3.70
N TYR A 13 -16.88 -11.40 -4.92
CA TYR A 13 -18.15 -11.83 -5.52
C TYR A 13 -18.78 -13.01 -4.78
N ARG A 14 -17.97 -13.98 -4.34
CA ARG A 14 -18.45 -15.11 -3.53
C ARG A 14 -18.98 -14.66 -2.17
N ASN A 15 -18.44 -13.57 -1.62
CA ASN A 15 -18.91 -12.92 -0.41
C ASN A 15 -20.04 -11.90 -0.67
N GLY A 16 -20.69 -11.97 -1.84
CA GLY A 16 -21.90 -11.20 -2.14
C GLY A 16 -23.17 -11.76 -1.49
N ASP A 17 -23.10 -12.95 -0.89
CA ASP A 17 -24.19 -13.59 -0.17
C ASP A 17 -24.72 -12.71 0.99
N PRO A 18 -26.06 -12.66 1.22
CA PRO A 18 -26.63 -11.97 2.36
C PRO A 18 -26.13 -12.61 3.66
N GLY A 19 -25.14 -11.98 4.30
CA GLY A 19 -24.47 -12.46 5.53
C GLY A 19 -22.95 -12.49 5.45
N ALA A 20 -22.36 -12.38 4.25
CA ALA A 20 -20.93 -12.36 4.09
C ALA A 20 -20.31 -11.00 4.45
N LYS A 21 -19.13 -11.04 5.09
CA LYS A 21 -18.42 -9.86 5.58
C LYS A 21 -17.86 -9.05 4.41
N ARG A 22 -18.51 -7.92 4.10
CA ARG A 22 -18.05 -6.96 3.09
C ARG A 22 -16.77 -6.26 3.56
N PRO A 23 -15.84 -5.90 2.66
CA PRO A 23 -14.74 -5.02 3.01
C PRO A 23 -15.27 -3.70 3.57
N GLY A 24 -14.67 -3.21 4.66
CA GLY A 24 -15.04 -1.93 5.26
C GLY A 24 -14.53 -0.71 4.47
N VAL A 25 -13.83 -0.93 3.36
CA VAL A 25 -13.26 0.10 2.49
C VAL A 25 -13.63 -0.19 1.04
N THR A 26 -13.86 0.87 0.29
CA THR A 26 -14.10 0.81 -1.16
C THR A 26 -12.84 0.50 -1.97
N ALA A 27 -13.03 -0.01 -3.18
CA ALA A 27 -11.97 -0.25 -4.16
C ALA A 27 -11.76 0.94 -5.12
N ASP A 28 -12.69 1.91 -5.18
CA ASP A 28 -12.50 3.15 -5.96
C ASP A 28 -11.67 4.14 -5.13
N PHE A 29 -10.59 4.65 -5.72
CA PHE A 29 -9.68 5.58 -5.06
C PHE A 29 -10.35 6.90 -4.65
N ARG A 30 -11.35 7.37 -5.41
CA ARG A 30 -12.07 8.62 -5.12
C ARG A 30 -12.96 8.45 -3.90
N ASP A 31 -13.70 7.35 -3.89
CA ASP A 31 -14.58 7.02 -2.77
C ASP A 31 -13.76 6.73 -1.52
N LEU A 32 -12.55 6.17 -1.66
CA LEU A 32 -11.66 5.91 -0.53
C LEU A 32 -11.19 7.21 0.13
N GLU A 33 -10.88 8.23 -0.67
CA GLU A 33 -10.52 9.56 -0.18
C GLU A 33 -11.70 10.22 0.55
N GLU A 34 -12.91 10.10 0.02
CA GLU A 34 -14.13 10.61 0.66
C GLU A 34 -14.43 9.87 1.98
N GLN A 35 -14.33 8.54 1.98
CA GLN A 35 -14.46 7.72 3.19
C GLN A 35 -13.43 8.11 4.24
N ALA A 36 -12.18 8.37 3.84
CA ALA A 36 -11.14 8.86 4.74
C ALA A 36 -11.45 10.27 5.27
N ARG A 37 -12.02 11.16 4.46
CA ARG A 37 -12.46 12.49 4.89
C ARG A 37 -13.54 12.43 5.97
N HIS A 38 -14.47 11.49 5.85
CA HIS A 38 -15.52 11.29 6.85
C HIS A 38 -15.00 10.58 8.12
N ALA A 39 -14.03 9.68 7.98
CA ALA A 39 -13.49 8.90 9.10
C ALA A 39 -12.40 9.65 9.91
N LEU A 40 -11.70 10.61 9.29
CA LEU A 40 -10.60 11.35 9.91
C LEU A 40 -11.03 12.75 10.34
N GLY A 41 -10.48 13.23 11.46
CA GLY A 41 -10.62 14.64 11.83
C GLY A 41 -9.95 15.55 10.80
N ALA A 42 -10.51 16.75 10.58
CA ALA A 42 -10.08 17.69 9.53
C ALA A 42 -8.56 17.95 9.52
N ARG A 43 -7.93 18.08 10.69
CA ARG A 43 -6.47 18.27 10.81
C ARG A 43 -5.68 17.08 10.26
N ALA A 44 -6.08 15.85 10.61
CA ALA A 44 -5.41 14.64 10.16
C ALA A 44 -5.62 14.43 8.65
N PHE A 45 -6.85 14.63 8.17
CA PHE A 45 -7.16 14.55 6.75
C PHE A 45 -6.33 15.55 5.93
N ASN A 46 -6.30 16.83 6.33
CA ASN A 46 -5.59 17.87 5.60
C ASN A 46 -4.08 17.68 5.56
N TYR A 47 -3.49 17.03 6.58
CA TYR A 47 -2.08 16.67 6.52
C TYR A 47 -1.83 15.55 5.49
N ILE A 48 -2.64 14.50 5.50
CA ILE A 48 -2.47 13.33 4.62
C ILE A 48 -2.81 13.68 3.16
N ALA A 49 -3.91 14.40 2.93
CA ALA A 49 -4.37 14.83 1.61
C ALA A 49 -3.71 16.16 1.15
N GLY A 50 -2.85 16.73 1.99
CA GLY A 50 -2.12 17.96 1.71
C GLY A 50 -1.10 17.76 0.60
N GLY A 51 -0.92 18.78 -0.23
CA GLY A 51 0.18 18.89 -1.19
C GLY A 51 0.81 20.27 -1.08
N ALA A 52 1.99 20.46 -1.67
CA ALA A 52 2.66 21.75 -1.63
C ALA A 52 1.89 22.80 -2.45
N GLY A 53 1.63 23.98 -1.87
CA GLY A 53 0.96 25.10 -2.54
C GLY A 53 -0.39 24.72 -3.14
N GLU A 54 -0.58 25.03 -4.42
CA GLU A 54 -1.81 24.74 -5.18
C GLU A 54 -2.02 23.23 -5.48
N LYS A 55 -1.09 22.35 -5.08
CA LYS A 55 -1.10 20.91 -5.40
C LYS A 55 -0.94 20.59 -6.89
N SER A 56 -0.51 21.55 -7.71
CA SER A 56 -0.27 21.37 -9.15
C SER A 56 0.70 20.24 -9.46
N THR A 57 1.72 20.01 -8.63
CA THR A 57 2.63 18.85 -8.75
C THR A 57 1.93 17.53 -8.48
N THR A 58 1.05 17.47 -7.48
CA THR A 58 0.26 16.27 -7.15
C THR A 58 -0.66 15.90 -8.31
N ASP A 59 -1.30 16.90 -8.92
CA ASP A 59 -2.15 16.69 -10.09
C ASP A 59 -1.34 16.27 -11.31
N SER A 60 -0.17 16.88 -11.52
CA SER A 60 0.77 16.52 -12.59
C SER A 60 1.22 15.06 -12.50
N ASN A 61 1.51 14.56 -11.29
CA ASN A 61 1.85 13.14 -11.08
C ASN A 61 0.73 12.20 -11.53
N ARG A 62 -0.53 12.54 -11.22
CA ARG A 62 -1.70 11.74 -11.65
C ARG A 62 -1.90 11.82 -13.17
N LEU A 63 -1.71 13.00 -13.76
CA LEU A 63 -1.84 13.21 -15.20
C LEU A 63 -0.77 12.46 -15.99
N ALA A 64 0.47 12.37 -15.48
CA ALA A 64 1.55 11.64 -16.12
C ALA A 64 1.16 10.17 -16.42
N PHE A 65 0.52 9.48 -15.48
CA PHE A 65 0.09 8.09 -15.72
C PHE A 65 -1.03 7.97 -16.75
N ARG A 66 -1.88 9.00 -16.92
CA ARG A 66 -2.97 8.98 -17.93
C ARG A 66 -2.45 9.07 -19.36
N GLN A 67 -1.25 9.59 -19.55
CA GLN A 67 -0.59 9.71 -20.85
C GLN A 67 -0.16 8.34 -21.39
N TRP A 68 0.16 7.38 -20.52
CA TRP A 68 0.58 6.04 -20.91
C TRP A 68 -0.62 5.12 -21.12
N LYS A 69 -0.57 4.30 -22.18
CA LYS A 69 -1.60 3.31 -22.52
C LYS A 69 -0.99 1.91 -22.52
N ILE A 70 -1.68 0.96 -21.91
CA ILE A 70 -1.31 -0.46 -21.95
C ILE A 70 -1.84 -1.03 -23.26
N ILE A 71 -0.96 -1.66 -24.06
CA ILE A 71 -1.35 -2.35 -25.30
C ILE A 71 -1.74 -3.79 -24.96
N PRO A 72 -3.00 -4.20 -25.14
CA PRO A 72 -3.41 -5.58 -24.90
C PRO A 72 -2.73 -6.54 -25.90
N LYS A 73 -2.13 -7.61 -25.40
CA LYS A 73 -1.56 -8.69 -26.23
C LYS A 73 -2.43 -9.94 -26.08
N MET A 74 -3.09 -10.34 -27.16
CA MET A 74 -4.01 -11.48 -27.19
C MET A 74 -3.26 -12.82 -27.33
N MET A 75 -3.94 -13.93 -26.99
CA MET A 75 -3.46 -15.30 -27.19
C MET A 75 -2.09 -15.59 -26.54
N ARG A 76 -1.96 -15.29 -25.24
CA ARG A 76 -0.78 -15.63 -24.44
C ARG A 76 -1.07 -16.87 -23.59
N ASP A 77 -0.26 -17.91 -23.75
CA ASP A 77 -0.47 -19.23 -23.13
C ASP A 77 -0.45 -19.26 -21.59
N LYS A 78 0.16 -18.25 -20.93
CA LYS A 78 0.41 -18.26 -19.47
C LYS A 78 -0.09 -17.01 -18.75
N MET A 79 -1.34 -16.62 -18.98
CA MET A 79 -1.94 -15.46 -18.29
C MET A 79 -2.36 -15.76 -16.83
N SER A 80 -2.72 -17.02 -16.52
CA SER A 80 -3.32 -17.40 -15.23
C SER A 80 -2.32 -17.66 -14.10
N ALA A 81 -1.03 -17.78 -14.42
CA ALA A 81 0.04 -18.16 -13.49
C ALA A 81 1.28 -17.26 -13.63
N GLN A 82 1.06 -15.97 -13.87
CA GLN A 82 2.16 -15.02 -14.03
C GLN A 82 2.85 -14.81 -12.68
N ASP A 83 4.14 -15.12 -12.62
CA ASP A 83 4.99 -14.78 -11.50
C ASP A 83 5.30 -13.28 -11.57
N ILE A 84 4.91 -12.55 -10.51
CA ILE A 84 5.19 -11.12 -10.35
C ILE A 84 6.18 -10.86 -9.22
N SER A 85 6.83 -11.91 -8.70
CA SER A 85 7.86 -11.75 -7.69
C SER A 85 9.05 -10.96 -8.25
N VAL A 86 9.70 -10.21 -7.37
CA VAL A 86 10.88 -9.40 -7.69
C VAL A 86 11.94 -9.56 -6.62
N GLU A 87 13.20 -9.48 -7.02
CA GLU A 87 14.32 -9.42 -6.09
C GLU A 87 14.86 -7.99 -6.04
N LEU A 88 14.88 -7.39 -4.84
CA LEU A 88 15.41 -6.05 -4.61
C LEU A 88 16.44 -6.15 -3.48
N PHE A 89 17.66 -5.67 -3.74
CA PHE A 89 18.76 -5.63 -2.75
C PHE A 89 19.07 -6.98 -2.08
N GLY A 90 18.96 -8.09 -2.83
CA GLY A 90 19.18 -9.45 -2.31
C GLY A 90 18.02 -10.01 -1.49
N GLN A 91 16.88 -9.33 -1.45
CA GLN A 91 15.65 -9.79 -0.81
C GLN A 91 14.58 -10.07 -1.86
N SER A 92 13.94 -11.24 -1.76
CA SER A 92 12.82 -11.62 -2.62
C SER A 92 11.49 -11.10 -2.05
N TYR A 93 10.67 -10.51 -2.93
CA TYR A 93 9.33 -10.00 -2.64
C TYR A 93 8.32 -10.68 -3.56
N ASP A 94 7.15 -11.03 -3.03
CA ASP A 94 6.08 -11.72 -3.78
C ASP A 94 5.44 -10.83 -4.87
N ASN A 95 5.62 -9.50 -4.80
CA ASN A 95 5.10 -8.55 -5.77
C ASN A 95 5.94 -7.26 -5.82
N PRO A 96 5.83 -6.44 -6.89
CA PRO A 96 6.64 -5.24 -7.08
C PRO A 96 6.04 -3.98 -6.42
N VAL A 97 5.08 -4.14 -5.50
CA VAL A 97 4.39 -3.02 -4.84
C VAL A 97 4.85 -2.92 -3.39
N ILE A 98 5.52 -1.82 -3.07
CA ILE A 98 6.02 -1.55 -1.71
C ILE A 98 5.26 -0.39 -1.08
N MET A 99 5.14 -0.43 0.24
CA MET A 99 4.59 0.68 1.01
C MET A 99 5.59 1.84 1.01
N ALA A 100 5.17 3.01 0.53
CA ALA A 100 5.96 4.22 0.67
C ALA A 100 6.06 4.64 2.15
N PRO A 101 7.19 5.21 2.58
CA PRO A 101 7.31 5.76 3.93
C PRO A 101 6.37 6.95 4.09
N VAL A 102 5.39 6.85 4.98
CA VAL A 102 4.43 7.92 5.27
C VAL A 102 4.75 8.51 6.64
N ALA A 103 5.08 9.80 6.68
CA ALA A 103 5.32 10.56 7.89
C ALA A 103 4.00 10.98 8.55
N LEU A 104 3.14 10.03 8.85
CA LEU A 104 1.98 10.21 9.74
C LEU A 104 1.46 8.84 10.12
N ALA A 105 2.07 8.31 11.14
CA ALA A 105 1.40 7.34 11.96
C ALA A 105 1.67 7.84 13.38
N SER A 106 0.62 8.33 14.05
CA SER A 106 0.65 8.55 15.50
C SER A 106 1.38 7.37 16.12
N PHE A 107 2.27 7.59 17.09
CA PHE A 107 3.18 6.57 17.64
C PHE A 107 2.50 5.20 17.90
N GLU A 108 1.21 5.22 18.30
CA GLU A 108 0.37 4.03 18.47
C GLU A 108 -0.10 3.36 17.16
N THR A 109 -0.53 4.13 16.17
CA THR A 109 -0.95 3.61 14.85
C THR A 109 0.26 3.12 14.06
N ALA A 110 1.42 3.78 14.20
CA ALA A 110 2.67 3.36 13.58
C ALA A 110 3.08 1.99 14.08
N ALA A 111 3.16 1.81 15.40
CA ALA A 111 3.51 0.54 16.02
C ALA A 111 2.48 -0.57 15.67
N HIS A 112 1.19 -0.26 15.63
CA HIS A 112 0.17 -1.22 15.21
C HIS A 112 0.30 -1.61 13.73
N PHE A 113 0.55 -0.62 12.85
CA PHE A 113 0.68 -0.82 11.41
C PHE A 113 1.99 -1.53 11.06
N PHE A 114 3.12 -1.10 11.63
CA PHE A 114 4.40 -1.80 11.50
C PHE A 114 4.30 -3.22 12.04
N ARG A 115 3.69 -3.47 13.20
CA ARG A 115 3.51 -4.84 13.72
C ARG A 115 2.59 -5.70 12.83
N LYS A 116 1.60 -5.10 12.15
CA LYS A 116 0.70 -5.80 11.22
C LYS A 116 1.35 -6.04 9.86
N ALA A 117 2.13 -5.08 9.35
CA ALA A 117 2.97 -5.22 8.16
C ALA A 117 4.10 -6.23 8.41
N HIS A 118 4.73 -6.22 9.58
CA HIS A 118 5.71 -7.21 10.02
C HIS A 118 5.06 -8.59 10.18
N ARG A 119 3.82 -8.67 10.70
CA ARG A 119 3.06 -9.92 10.81
C ARG A 119 2.69 -10.46 9.42
N TRP A 120 2.30 -9.60 8.48
CA TRP A 120 2.02 -9.95 7.08
C TRP A 120 3.30 -10.41 6.34
N ALA A 121 4.42 -9.72 6.54
CA ALA A 121 5.73 -10.13 6.07
C ALA A 121 6.23 -11.43 6.74
N ARG A 122 5.78 -11.75 7.97
CA ARG A 122 6.12 -13.00 8.65
C ARG A 122 5.32 -14.21 8.17
N THR A 123 4.15 -13.98 7.58
CA THR A 123 3.30 -15.04 7.02
C THR A 123 3.66 -15.39 5.58
N SER A 124 4.53 -14.61 4.93
CA SER A 124 4.97 -14.79 3.55
C SER A 124 6.45 -14.39 3.42
N GLY A 125 7.38 -15.36 3.49
CA GLY A 125 8.80 -15.19 3.15
C GLY A 125 9.76 -14.70 4.26
N PRO A 126 11.09 -14.89 4.11
CA PRO A 126 12.06 -14.85 5.21
C PRO A 126 12.45 -13.42 5.63
N LYS A 127 12.79 -13.28 6.91
CA LYS A 127 12.96 -12.01 7.63
C LYS A 127 14.30 -11.33 7.32
N PRO A 128 14.32 -10.01 7.02
CA PRO A 128 15.55 -9.23 7.13
C PRO A 128 15.90 -8.97 8.60
N LYS A 129 17.17 -9.16 8.97
CA LYS A 129 17.74 -8.71 10.24
C LYS A 129 18.08 -7.23 10.09
N PHE A 130 17.34 -6.36 10.77
CA PHE A 130 17.71 -4.96 10.93
C PHE A 130 18.04 -4.74 12.40
N GLU A 131 19.33 -4.58 12.72
CA GLU A 131 19.79 -4.09 14.02
C GLU A 131 19.67 -2.56 14.02
N PRO A 132 19.02 -1.95 15.04
CA PRO A 132 18.96 -0.51 15.15
C PRO A 132 20.37 0.04 15.45
N PRO A 133 20.78 1.18 14.85
CA PRO A 133 22.03 1.82 15.23
C PRO A 133 21.96 2.26 16.70
N ALA A 134 23.07 2.03 17.41
CA ALA A 134 23.25 2.34 18.81
C ALA A 134 22.99 3.82 19.10
N GLN A 135 22.30 4.08 20.22
CA GLN A 135 22.14 5.41 20.78
C GLN A 135 23.51 5.98 21.19
N THR A 136 23.83 7.17 20.69
CA THR A 136 24.90 8.09 21.12
C THR A 136 24.51 9.43 20.49
N GLU A 137 24.51 10.59 21.11
CA GLU A 137 24.77 11.08 22.46
C GLU A 137 24.14 12.49 22.48
N ASP A 138 23.92 13.05 23.66
CA ASP A 138 23.36 14.38 23.88
C ASP A 138 24.06 15.46 23.04
N VAL A 139 23.27 16.32 22.40
CA VAL A 139 23.75 17.61 21.91
C VAL A 139 22.87 18.69 22.53
N ASP A 140 23.37 19.23 23.64
CA ASP A 140 23.05 20.56 24.14
C ASP A 140 23.22 21.57 23.00
N VAL A 141 22.18 22.35 22.73
CA VAL A 141 22.28 23.57 21.91
C VAL A 141 21.84 24.74 22.78
N ALA A 142 22.84 25.57 23.10
CA ALA A 142 22.74 26.86 23.75
C ALA A 142 21.91 27.88 22.96
#